data_AF-A0A1B5DI40-F1
#
_entry.id   AF-A0A1B5DI40-F1
#
_cell.length_a   1.000
_cell.length_b   1.000
_cell.length_c   1.000
_cell.angle_alpha   90.00
_cell.angle_beta   90.00
_cell.angle_gamma   90.00
#
_symmetry.space_group_name_H-M   'P 1'
#
loop_
_entity.id
_entity.type
_entity.pdbx_description
1 polymer ?
#
loop_
_entity_poly.entity_id
_entity_poly.type
_entity_poly.pdbx_seq_one_letter_code
_entity_poly.pdbx_strand_id
1 'polypeptide(L)'
;MPPSAITGNLLQYLFSENTLILLNMFACQFKEGAQTLWDKAVDLFGKGIAMAVHFMAGKLAYPLVVWRSYTLVKRSAEALQVHQWRAAMKDFILAVVQMAALYSELDGSETAPPDNADIVDLPQDNLPTATAPGLRDVTAISRTRLQRFEDHDVALENLELTTSTHVYEDPASARTYVPLAGKVYAVTKTKEHWRLGNNDQQGPYVGRHSNGQWVLDLSLHKPRFGQAWTRQKTQRAQRREINIEARGIRAIAAVSSWKAQAIDEALNVATYYAVNCKRNIRHFAQLITPDSRVGLFLCDLFGTINLAPDQVRKIETLIDGILDELSDPTLIGPDSMRLVSGESLMDPMNDYAMVLIDDSERKVFLFERFFDPNLAEYANILNAPFDIFAHARASTLIHELTHLRFKTEDIAYLRSMEPFRDLIDTAKPGAQAVKTRQDDLQTTALSTLTPARMLFKTWDDISNTWEDYGVFTTTHYLKRKVLGITGAKTLNEARQVFMSNIDKRIDVILTNADSVTYLITHLGRMLDVGA
;
A
#
# COMPACT_ATOMS: atom_id res chain seq x y z
N MET A 1 -32.02 -25.16 35.29
CA MET A 1 -31.49 -23.83 35.63
C MET A 1 -32.19 -22.82 34.74
N PRO A 2 -32.62 -21.66 35.27
CA PRO A 2 -33.13 -20.58 34.43
C PRO A 2 -32.02 -20.10 33.49
N PRO A 3 -32.34 -19.68 32.25
CA PRO A 3 -31.36 -19.22 31.29
C PRO A 3 -30.72 -17.91 31.79
N SER A 4 -29.42 -17.94 32.03
CA SER A 4 -28.62 -16.72 32.22
C SER A 4 -28.52 -15.99 30.89
N ALA A 5 -28.77 -14.68 30.89
CA ALA A 5 -28.59 -13.87 29.69
C ALA A 5 -27.10 -13.92 29.27
N ILE A 6 -26.85 -14.16 27.98
CA ILE A 6 -25.50 -14.12 27.42
C ILE A 6 -25.14 -12.65 27.24
N THR A 7 -24.20 -12.15 28.03
CA THR A 7 -23.79 -10.73 28.03
C THR A 7 -22.55 -10.47 27.18
N GLY A 8 -21.81 -11.51 26.79
CA GLY A 8 -20.55 -11.44 26.04
C GLY A 8 -20.61 -11.83 24.56
N ASN A 9 -19.45 -12.14 23.97
CA ASN A 9 -19.37 -12.59 22.58
C ASN A 9 -20.10 -13.93 22.40
N LEU A 10 -21.30 -13.86 21.80
CA LEU A 10 -22.19 -15.00 21.58
C LEU A 10 -21.52 -16.13 20.80
N LEU A 11 -20.74 -15.81 19.76
CA LEU A 11 -20.08 -16.83 18.94
C LEU A 11 -19.01 -17.56 19.73
N GLN A 12 -18.23 -16.83 20.54
CA GLN A 12 -17.21 -17.44 21.38
C GLN A 12 -17.81 -18.26 22.52
N TYR A 13 -18.91 -17.79 23.12
CA TYR A 13 -19.69 -18.55 24.09
C TYR A 13 -20.21 -19.85 23.47
N LEU A 14 -20.92 -19.77 22.33
CA LEU A 14 -21.43 -20.94 21.62
C LEU A 14 -20.31 -21.90 21.21
N PHE A 15 -19.17 -21.40 20.76
CA PHE A 15 -18.02 -22.23 20.41
C PHE A 15 -17.46 -22.96 21.64
N SER A 16 -17.27 -22.25 22.74
CA SER A 16 -16.67 -22.79 23.96
C SER A 16 -17.58 -23.81 24.64
N GLU A 17 -18.86 -23.50 24.78
CA GLU A 17 -19.87 -24.40 25.34
C GLU A 17 -20.07 -25.64 24.48
N ASN A 18 -20.19 -25.47 23.15
CA ASN A 18 -20.30 -26.62 22.26
C ASN A 18 -19.03 -27.49 22.32
N THR A 19 -17.84 -26.88 22.42
CA THR A 19 -16.59 -27.63 22.58
C THR A 19 -16.59 -28.45 23.87
N LEU A 20 -17.02 -27.88 24.99
CA LEU A 20 -17.15 -28.58 26.27
C LEU A 20 -18.17 -29.73 26.21
N ILE A 21 -19.31 -29.51 25.58
CA ILE A 21 -20.34 -30.53 25.38
C ILE A 21 -19.77 -31.69 24.54
N LEU A 22 -19.06 -31.39 23.44
CA LEU A 22 -18.46 -32.41 22.59
C LEU A 22 -17.35 -33.19 23.31
N LEU A 23 -16.48 -32.50 24.05
CA LEU A 23 -15.45 -33.14 24.87
C LEU A 23 -16.07 -34.08 25.92
N ASN A 24 -17.17 -33.68 26.55
CA ASN A 24 -17.91 -34.53 27.48
C ASN A 24 -18.54 -35.75 26.79
N MET A 25 -19.14 -35.57 25.60
CA MET A 25 -19.70 -36.68 24.81
C MET A 25 -18.61 -37.67 24.37
N PHE A 26 -17.41 -37.19 24.02
CA PHE A 26 -16.27 -38.05 23.69
C PHE A 26 -15.72 -38.78 24.92
N ALA A 27 -15.67 -38.12 26.09
CA ALA A 27 -15.24 -38.75 27.34
C ALA A 27 -16.20 -39.86 27.82
N CYS A 28 -17.42 -39.92 27.30
CA CYS A 28 -18.38 -40.99 27.56
C CYS A 28 -18.06 -42.31 26.84
N GLN A 29 -17.06 -42.37 25.95
CA GLN A 29 -16.64 -43.59 25.24
C GLN A 29 -16.32 -44.75 26.19
N PHE A 30 -15.72 -44.45 27.34
CA PHE A 30 -15.21 -45.45 28.28
C PHE A 30 -16.03 -45.56 29.57
N LYS A 31 -17.21 -44.93 29.64
CA LYS A 31 -18.10 -44.99 30.82
C LYS A 31 -19.24 -45.97 30.60
N GLU A 32 -19.37 -46.95 31.51
CA GLU A 32 -20.53 -47.84 31.54
C GLU A 32 -21.83 -47.05 31.65
N GLY A 33 -22.81 -47.37 30.79
CA GLY A 33 -24.13 -46.72 30.75
C GLY A 33 -24.22 -45.40 29.96
N ALA A 34 -23.13 -44.89 29.36
CA ALA A 34 -23.11 -43.61 28.64
C ALA A 34 -22.99 -43.73 27.10
N GLN A 35 -23.22 -44.93 26.55
CA GLN A 35 -23.05 -45.26 25.13
C GLN A 35 -23.89 -44.37 24.18
N THR A 36 -25.08 -43.96 24.62
CA THR A 36 -25.98 -43.11 23.82
C THR A 36 -25.44 -41.70 23.55
N LEU A 37 -24.60 -41.15 24.44
CA LEU A 37 -23.95 -39.85 24.23
C LEU A 37 -22.76 -39.97 23.28
N TRP A 38 -22.02 -41.08 23.35
CA TRP A 38 -20.97 -41.43 22.40
C TRP A 38 -21.53 -41.62 20.99
N ASP A 39 -22.62 -42.38 20.85
CA ASP A 39 -23.27 -42.63 19.55
C ASP A 39 -23.77 -41.33 18.90
N LYS A 40 -24.26 -40.37 19.69
CA LYS A 40 -24.64 -39.02 19.20
C LYS A 40 -23.44 -38.23 18.69
N ALA A 41 -22.28 -38.31 19.35
CA ALA A 41 -21.07 -37.67 18.84
C ALA A 41 -20.61 -38.33 17.53
N VAL A 42 -20.62 -39.66 17.46
CA VAL A 42 -20.27 -40.40 16.23
C VAL A 42 -21.21 -40.04 15.08
N ASP A 43 -22.52 -39.91 15.33
CA ASP A 43 -23.50 -39.54 14.30
C ASP A 43 -23.37 -38.06 13.88
N LEU A 44 -23.10 -37.14 14.82
CA LEU A 44 -22.84 -35.73 14.51
C LEU A 44 -21.60 -35.55 13.62
N PHE A 45 -20.49 -36.22 13.94
CA PHE A 45 -19.26 -36.13 13.15
C PHE A 45 -19.31 -36.97 11.86
N GLY A 46 -20.09 -38.05 11.83
CA GLY A 46 -20.24 -38.92 10.67
C GLY A 46 -21.26 -38.42 9.64
N LYS A 47 -22.45 -37.99 10.08
CA LYS A 47 -23.56 -37.55 9.22
C LYS A 47 -23.87 -36.07 9.37
N GLY A 48 -23.80 -35.53 10.58
CA GLY A 48 -24.14 -34.13 10.88
C GLY A 48 -23.26 -33.12 10.16
N ILE A 49 -21.93 -33.32 10.12
CA ILE A 49 -21.01 -32.46 9.36
C ILE A 49 -21.32 -32.50 7.87
N ALA A 50 -21.58 -33.69 7.31
CA ALA A 50 -21.92 -33.82 5.89
C ALA A 50 -23.24 -33.10 5.53
N MET A 51 -24.21 -33.01 6.45
CA MET A 51 -25.41 -32.20 6.28
C MET A 51 -25.17 -30.70 6.47
N ALA A 52 -24.43 -30.29 7.51
CA ALA A 52 -24.12 -28.88 7.79
C ALA A 52 -23.37 -28.20 6.64
N VAL A 53 -22.56 -28.97 5.91
CA VAL A 53 -21.88 -28.56 4.69
C VAL A 53 -22.82 -28.08 3.58
N HIS A 54 -24.06 -28.58 3.51
CA HIS A 54 -25.06 -28.10 2.54
C HIS A 54 -25.57 -26.68 2.85
N PHE A 55 -25.27 -26.15 4.04
CA PHE A 55 -25.61 -24.79 4.47
C PHE A 55 -24.41 -23.83 4.41
N MET A 56 -23.22 -24.28 3.95
CA MET A 56 -22.07 -23.40 3.78
C MET A 56 -22.17 -22.63 2.44
N ALA A 57 -22.49 -21.34 2.52
CA ALA A 57 -22.54 -20.47 1.35
C ALA A 57 -21.14 -19.95 0.93
N GLY A 58 -20.90 -19.85 -0.38
CA GLY A 58 -19.73 -19.21 -0.97
C GLY A 58 -18.40 -19.95 -0.78
N LYS A 59 -17.30 -19.19 -0.56
CA LYS A 59 -15.89 -19.66 -0.59
C LYS A 59 -15.55 -20.82 0.36
N LEU A 60 -16.40 -21.14 1.34
CA LEU A 60 -16.19 -22.24 2.27
C LEU A 60 -16.61 -23.61 1.71
N ALA A 61 -17.42 -23.65 0.65
CA ALA A 61 -17.79 -24.91 -0.04
C ALA A 61 -16.65 -25.47 -0.93
N TYR A 62 -15.62 -24.67 -1.18
CA TYR A 62 -14.57 -24.92 -2.18
C TYR A 62 -13.82 -26.25 -2.00
N PRO A 63 -13.25 -26.56 -0.82
CA PRO A 63 -12.48 -27.81 -0.64
C PRO A 63 -13.35 -29.05 -0.86
N LEU A 64 -14.66 -28.93 -0.61
CA LEU A 64 -15.60 -30.02 -0.68
C LEU A 64 -16.12 -30.27 -2.10
N VAL A 65 -16.42 -29.23 -2.87
CA VAL A 65 -16.79 -29.35 -4.30
C VAL A 65 -15.63 -29.94 -5.09
N VAL A 66 -14.39 -29.52 -4.79
CA VAL A 66 -13.17 -30.11 -5.38
C VAL A 66 -13.02 -31.58 -4.98
N TRP A 67 -13.21 -31.92 -3.70
CA TRP A 67 -13.15 -33.30 -3.24
C TRP A 67 -14.22 -34.19 -3.90
N ARG A 68 -15.47 -33.73 -3.99
CA ARG A 68 -16.57 -34.45 -4.66
C ARG A 68 -16.29 -34.65 -6.14
N SER A 69 -15.83 -33.61 -6.84
CA SER A 69 -15.45 -33.68 -8.26
C SER A 69 -14.32 -34.69 -8.47
N TYR A 70 -13.32 -34.71 -7.59
CA TYR A 70 -12.25 -35.72 -7.61
C TYR A 70 -12.81 -37.14 -7.46
N THR A 71 -13.72 -37.38 -6.50
CA THR A 71 -14.31 -38.72 -6.33
C THR A 71 -15.15 -39.18 -7.52
N LEU A 72 -15.81 -38.25 -8.22
CA LEU A 72 -16.58 -38.53 -9.43
C LEU A 72 -15.66 -38.86 -10.62
N VAL A 73 -14.58 -38.10 -10.80
CA VAL A 73 -13.55 -38.40 -11.82
C VAL A 73 -12.91 -39.77 -11.57
N LYS A 74 -12.61 -40.09 -10.31
CA LYS A 74 -12.06 -41.39 -9.93
C LYS A 74 -13.03 -42.53 -10.27
N ARG A 75 -14.30 -42.42 -9.90
CA ARG A 75 -15.34 -43.41 -10.24
C ARG A 75 -15.54 -43.55 -11.75
N SER A 76 -15.48 -42.44 -12.48
CA SER A 76 -15.52 -42.47 -13.94
C SER A 76 -14.35 -43.27 -14.52
N ALA A 77 -13.12 -43.04 -14.04
CA ALA A 77 -11.94 -43.77 -14.50
C ALA A 77 -12.03 -45.27 -14.18
N GLU A 78 -12.51 -45.63 -12.98
CA GLU A 78 -12.73 -47.02 -12.56
C GLU A 78 -13.81 -47.71 -13.42
N ALA A 79 -14.93 -47.02 -13.70
CA ALA A 79 -16.00 -47.53 -14.57
C ALA A 79 -15.55 -47.70 -16.04
N LEU A 80 -14.63 -46.85 -16.51
CA LEU A 80 -14.04 -46.95 -17.85
C LEU A 80 -13.17 -48.20 -17.98
N GLN A 81 -12.40 -48.54 -16.93
CA GLN A 81 -11.55 -49.73 -16.89
C GLN A 81 -12.33 -51.04 -16.98
N VAL A 82 -13.57 -51.06 -16.48
CA VAL A 82 -14.48 -52.21 -16.58
C VAL A 82 -15.48 -52.10 -17.74
N HIS A 83 -15.20 -51.24 -18.72
CA HIS A 83 -16.02 -51.00 -19.93
C HIS A 83 -17.48 -50.60 -19.67
N GLN A 84 -17.78 -49.99 -18.51
CA GLN A 84 -19.10 -49.46 -18.17
C GLN A 84 -19.25 -48.01 -18.66
N TRP A 85 -19.22 -47.82 -19.97
CA TRP A 85 -19.18 -46.52 -20.65
C TRP A 85 -20.28 -45.55 -20.23
N ARG A 86 -21.50 -46.05 -19.99
CA ARG A 86 -22.64 -45.22 -19.57
C ARG A 86 -22.43 -44.63 -18.17
N ALA A 87 -21.90 -45.42 -17.24
CA ALA A 87 -21.62 -44.97 -15.87
C ALA A 87 -20.42 -44.03 -15.85
N ALA A 88 -19.36 -44.36 -16.59
CA ALA A 88 -18.19 -43.52 -16.74
C ALA A 88 -18.54 -42.12 -17.28
N MET A 89 -19.29 -42.05 -18.39
CA MET A 89 -19.70 -40.78 -18.99
C MET A 89 -20.60 -39.96 -18.06
N LYS A 90 -21.52 -40.59 -17.33
CA LYS A 90 -22.41 -39.91 -16.39
C LYS A 90 -21.60 -39.21 -15.28
N ASP A 91 -20.69 -39.94 -14.63
CA ASP A 91 -19.92 -39.41 -13.50
C ASP A 91 -18.90 -38.35 -13.94
N PHE A 92 -18.34 -38.49 -15.14
CA PHE A 92 -17.47 -37.48 -15.75
C PHE A 92 -18.21 -36.17 -16.02
N ILE A 93 -19.39 -36.21 -16.64
CA ILE A 93 -20.20 -35.02 -16.92
C ILE A 93 -20.59 -34.31 -15.62
N LEU A 94 -20.99 -35.07 -14.59
CA LEU A 94 -21.33 -34.53 -13.28
C LEU A 94 -20.14 -33.81 -12.61
N ALA A 95 -18.92 -34.35 -12.74
CA ALA A 95 -17.72 -33.69 -12.22
C ALA A 95 -17.42 -32.37 -12.95
N VAL A 96 -17.56 -32.35 -14.28
CA VAL A 96 -17.34 -31.15 -15.09
C VAL A 96 -18.39 -30.07 -14.78
N VAL A 97 -19.66 -30.44 -14.63
CA VAL A 97 -20.73 -29.51 -14.25
C VAL A 97 -20.47 -28.88 -12.87
N GLN A 98 -20.03 -29.67 -11.89
CA GLN A 98 -19.71 -29.16 -10.55
C GLN A 98 -18.53 -28.18 -10.57
N MET A 99 -17.49 -28.47 -11.36
CA MET A 99 -16.34 -27.57 -11.50
C MET A 99 -16.67 -26.31 -12.30
N ALA A 100 -17.55 -26.39 -13.31
CA ALA A 100 -17.99 -25.24 -14.10
C ALA A 100 -18.91 -24.31 -13.30
N ALA A 101 -19.82 -24.86 -12.49
CA ALA A 101 -20.64 -24.07 -11.57
C ALA A 101 -19.76 -23.32 -10.55
N LEU A 102 -18.75 -24.00 -10.01
CA LEU A 102 -17.76 -23.38 -9.12
C LEU A 102 -16.98 -22.25 -9.80
N TYR A 103 -16.59 -22.43 -11.06
CA TYR A 103 -15.91 -21.39 -11.84
C TYR A 103 -16.82 -20.17 -12.11
N SER A 104 -18.10 -20.40 -12.41
CA SER A 104 -19.09 -19.33 -12.61
C SER A 104 -19.35 -18.50 -11.34
N GLU A 105 -19.38 -19.16 -10.17
CA GLU A 105 -19.48 -18.49 -8.86
C GLU A 105 -18.22 -17.67 -8.52
N LEU A 106 -17.04 -18.07 -9.02
CA LEU A 106 -15.78 -17.33 -8.81
C LEU A 106 -15.65 -16.10 -9.71
N ASP A 107 -16.11 -16.18 -10.95
CA ASP A 107 -16.05 -15.09 -11.94
C ASP A 107 -17.16 -14.03 -11.72
N GLY A 108 -18.06 -14.24 -10.74
CA GLY A 108 -19.13 -13.28 -10.41
C GLY A 108 -20.20 -13.15 -11.50
N SER A 109 -20.24 -14.07 -12.46
CA SER A 109 -21.27 -14.14 -13.49
C SER A 109 -22.43 -15.02 -12.98
N GLU A 110 -23.23 -14.47 -12.07
CA GLU A 110 -24.51 -15.11 -11.73
C GLU A 110 -25.53 -14.84 -12.83
N THR A 111 -25.97 -15.88 -13.53
CA THR A 111 -27.34 -15.91 -14.05
C THR A 111 -28.29 -16.13 -12.88
N ALA A 112 -29.34 -15.30 -12.81
CA ALA A 112 -30.36 -15.37 -11.77
C ALA A 112 -30.87 -16.81 -11.54
N PRO A 113 -31.15 -17.20 -10.28
CA PRO A 113 -31.65 -18.53 -9.99
C PRO A 113 -32.99 -18.75 -10.73
N PRO A 114 -33.25 -19.98 -11.21
CA PRO A 114 -34.52 -20.27 -11.87
C PRO A 114 -35.66 -20.07 -10.86
N ASP A 115 -36.63 -19.24 -11.23
CA ASP A 115 -37.95 -19.16 -10.60
C ASP A 115 -38.54 -20.57 -10.58
N ASN A 116 -38.51 -21.25 -9.43
CA ASN A 116 -39.42 -22.31 -9.00
C ASN A 116 -38.92 -22.90 -7.68
N ALA A 117 -39.17 -22.19 -6.60
CA ALA A 117 -39.34 -22.82 -5.29
C ALA A 117 -40.59 -22.19 -4.69
N ASP A 118 -41.64 -23.00 -4.55
CA ASP A 118 -42.89 -22.61 -3.89
C ASP A 118 -42.58 -21.99 -2.53
N ILE A 119 -42.78 -20.68 -2.44
CA ILE A 119 -42.66 -19.92 -1.20
C ILE A 119 -43.81 -20.39 -0.31
N VAL A 120 -43.46 -21.10 0.77
CA VAL A 120 -44.41 -21.38 1.84
C VAL A 120 -44.72 -20.06 2.53
N ASP A 121 -45.91 -19.51 2.27
CA ASP A 121 -46.43 -18.33 2.98
C ASP A 121 -46.55 -18.65 4.47
N LEU A 122 -45.71 -17.99 5.28
CA LEU A 122 -45.88 -17.95 6.73
C LEU A 122 -46.82 -16.78 7.08
N PRO A 123 -47.73 -16.95 8.06
CA PRO A 123 -48.70 -15.91 8.43
C PRO A 123 -48.01 -14.60 8.86
N GLN A 124 -48.34 -13.49 8.21
CA GLN A 124 -47.69 -12.19 8.36
C GLN A 124 -47.89 -11.49 9.72
N ASP A 125 -48.76 -12.00 10.60
CA ASP A 125 -49.25 -11.20 11.72
C ASP A 125 -48.39 -11.20 13.00
N ASN A 126 -47.22 -11.84 13.04
CA ASN A 126 -46.37 -11.81 14.25
C ASN A 126 -44.85 -11.93 14.00
N LEU A 127 -44.32 -11.33 12.94
CA LEU A 127 -42.86 -11.18 12.82
C LEU A 127 -42.43 -9.86 13.49
N PRO A 128 -41.51 -9.87 14.48
CA PRO A 128 -40.95 -8.64 14.99
C PRO A 128 -40.25 -7.93 13.85
N THR A 129 -40.69 -6.71 13.55
CA THR A 129 -40.03 -5.80 12.60
C THR A 129 -38.58 -5.64 13.03
N ALA A 130 -37.67 -6.36 12.38
CA ALA A 130 -36.26 -6.08 12.49
C ALA A 130 -36.06 -4.71 11.85
N THR A 131 -35.90 -3.68 12.68
CA THR A 131 -35.41 -2.37 12.27
C THR A 131 -34.03 -2.59 11.70
N ALA A 132 -33.91 -2.87 10.40
CA ALA A 132 -32.63 -3.06 9.75
C ALA A 132 -31.81 -1.78 9.96
N PRO A 133 -30.73 -1.79 10.76
CA PRO A 133 -29.83 -0.66 10.84
C PRO A 133 -29.28 -0.48 9.42
N GLY A 134 -29.43 0.72 8.86
CA GLY A 134 -29.23 1.02 7.45
C GLY A 134 -28.14 0.18 6.78
N LEU A 135 -28.52 -0.50 5.69
CA LEU A 135 -27.71 -1.41 4.91
C LEU A 135 -26.35 -0.74 4.59
N ARG A 136 -25.33 -1.03 5.39
CA ARG A 136 -23.95 -0.59 5.12
C ARG A 136 -23.38 -1.56 4.11
N ASP A 137 -22.82 -1.05 3.01
CA ASP A 137 -22.08 -1.86 2.05
C ASP A 137 -20.94 -2.60 2.77
N VAL A 138 -21.12 -3.89 2.99
CA VAL A 138 -20.19 -4.76 3.72
C VAL A 138 -18.91 -4.98 2.92
N THR A 139 -18.96 -4.77 1.60
CA THR A 139 -17.86 -4.95 0.64
C THR A 139 -17.17 -3.64 0.23
N ALA A 140 -17.60 -2.50 0.78
CA ALA A 140 -17.00 -1.21 0.47
C ALA A 140 -15.47 -1.26 0.66
N ILE A 141 -14.72 -0.78 -0.34
CA ILE A 141 -13.25 -0.82 -0.37
C ILE A 141 -12.63 -0.23 0.91
N SER A 142 -13.18 0.85 1.44
CA SER A 142 -12.73 1.48 2.68
C SER A 142 -12.87 0.55 3.90
N ARG A 143 -13.86 -0.34 3.90
CA ARG A 143 -14.15 -1.29 4.97
C ARG A 143 -13.24 -2.52 4.89
N THR A 144 -13.09 -3.10 3.70
CA THR A 144 -12.17 -4.23 3.45
C THR A 144 -10.71 -3.86 3.79
N ARG A 145 -10.31 -2.60 3.55
CA ARG A 145 -8.95 -2.10 3.87
C ARG A 145 -8.68 -1.99 5.37
N LEU A 146 -9.70 -1.65 6.17
CA LEU A 146 -9.60 -1.52 7.62
C LEU A 146 -9.65 -2.86 8.35
N GLN A 147 -10.08 -3.94 7.68
CA GLN A 147 -10.27 -5.26 8.27
C GLN A 147 -9.06 -5.77 9.08
N ARG A 148 -7.83 -5.43 8.66
CA ARG A 148 -6.59 -5.81 9.37
C ARG A 148 -6.45 -5.20 10.78
N PHE A 149 -7.16 -4.10 11.04
CA PHE A 149 -7.16 -3.38 12.31
C PHE A 149 -8.42 -3.69 13.12
N GLU A 150 -9.38 -4.44 12.55
CA GLU A 150 -10.57 -4.86 13.27
C GLU A 150 -10.17 -5.82 14.38
N ASP A 151 -10.67 -5.58 15.58
CA ASP A 151 -10.52 -6.51 16.69
C ASP A 151 -11.81 -7.33 16.80
N HIS A 152 -11.65 -8.66 16.81
CA HIS A 152 -12.76 -9.62 16.81
C HIS A 152 -12.93 -10.33 18.15
N ASP A 153 -11.91 -10.25 19.01
CA ASP A 153 -11.84 -11.05 20.24
C ASP A 153 -12.28 -10.26 21.48
N VAL A 154 -12.75 -9.02 21.27
CA VAL A 154 -13.13 -8.10 22.35
C VAL A 154 -14.64 -8.10 22.55
N ALA A 155 -15.07 -8.30 23.81
CA ALA A 155 -16.47 -8.21 24.20
C ALA A 155 -16.77 -6.83 24.80
N LEU A 156 -17.85 -6.18 24.33
CA LEU A 156 -18.29 -4.86 24.81
C LEU A 156 -18.55 -4.81 26.32
N GLU A 157 -18.97 -5.92 26.94
CA GLU A 157 -19.20 -6.02 28.39
C GLU A 157 -17.92 -5.86 29.21
N ASN A 158 -16.76 -6.16 28.63
CA ASN A 158 -15.45 -6.08 29.28
C ASN A 158 -14.79 -4.71 29.07
N LEU A 159 -15.47 -3.78 28.39
CA LEU A 159 -14.96 -2.47 28.06
C LEU A 159 -15.66 -1.38 28.87
N GLU A 160 -14.87 -0.47 29.43
CA GLU A 160 -15.38 0.70 30.15
C GLU A 160 -15.26 1.94 29.27
N LEU A 161 -16.35 2.70 29.11
CA LEU A 161 -16.32 3.94 28.33
C LEU A 161 -15.71 5.08 29.15
N THR A 162 -14.54 5.57 28.73
CA THR A 162 -13.93 6.76 29.31
C THR A 162 -14.62 8.01 28.79
N THR A 163 -15.37 8.70 29.66
CA THR A 163 -16.23 9.84 29.28
C THR A 163 -15.45 11.08 28.84
N SER A 164 -14.19 11.24 29.25
CA SER A 164 -13.35 12.39 28.90
C SER A 164 -12.75 12.30 27.48
N THR A 165 -12.49 11.09 27.01
CA THR A 165 -11.86 10.80 25.71
C THR A 165 -12.82 10.16 24.72
N HIS A 166 -13.96 9.66 25.18
CA HIS A 166 -14.97 8.94 24.41
C HIS A 166 -14.43 7.68 23.70
N VAL A 167 -13.42 7.06 24.30
CA VAL A 167 -12.88 5.75 23.91
C VAL A 167 -13.25 4.71 24.94
N TYR A 168 -13.27 3.46 24.53
CA TYR A 168 -13.51 2.30 25.39
C TYR A 168 -12.18 1.73 25.86
N GLU A 169 -12.02 1.51 27.16
CA GLU A 169 -10.81 0.94 27.76
C GLU A 169 -11.08 -0.49 28.23
N ASP A 170 -10.17 -1.40 27.93
CA ASP A 170 -10.12 -2.74 28.51
C ASP A 170 -9.27 -2.69 29.79
N PRO A 171 -9.87 -2.87 30.99
CA PRO A 171 -9.14 -2.81 32.25
C PRO A 171 -8.09 -3.90 32.41
N ALA A 172 -8.24 -5.05 31.75
CA ALA A 172 -7.33 -6.19 31.87
C ALA A 172 -6.07 -6.00 31.04
N SER A 173 -6.19 -5.41 29.84
CA SER A 173 -5.07 -5.21 28.92
C SER A 173 -4.58 -3.77 28.81
N ALA A 174 -5.26 -2.80 29.44
CA ALA A 174 -5.04 -1.36 29.30
C ALA A 174 -5.07 -0.86 27.84
N ARG A 175 -5.85 -1.54 26.98
CA ARG A 175 -6.01 -1.14 25.56
C ARG A 175 -7.22 -0.26 25.37
N THR A 176 -7.11 0.67 24.43
CA THR A 176 -8.19 1.57 24.06
C THR A 176 -8.81 1.19 22.72
N TYR A 177 -10.14 1.33 22.60
CA TYR A 177 -10.93 0.95 21.43
C TYR A 177 -11.93 2.03 21.06
N VAL A 178 -12.29 2.10 19.76
CA VAL A 178 -13.37 2.97 19.27
C VAL A 178 -14.30 2.23 18.31
N PRO A 179 -15.60 2.56 18.32
CA PRO A 179 -16.53 2.08 17.31
C PRO A 179 -16.42 2.95 16.05
N LEU A 180 -15.86 2.40 14.98
CA LEU A 180 -15.75 3.07 13.68
C LEU A 180 -16.56 2.28 12.64
N ALA A 181 -17.45 2.97 11.94
CA ALA A 181 -18.28 2.40 10.89
C ALA A 181 -19.05 1.09 11.26
N GLY A 182 -19.33 0.83 12.55
CA GLY A 182 -19.99 -0.41 13.00
C GLY A 182 -19.06 -1.61 13.18
N LYS A 183 -17.76 -1.36 13.37
CA LYS A 183 -16.73 -2.34 13.77
C LYS A 183 -15.93 -1.76 14.94
N VAL A 184 -15.24 -2.65 15.67
CA VAL A 184 -14.41 -2.28 16.81
C VAL A 184 -12.95 -2.26 16.37
N TYR A 185 -12.24 -1.19 16.70
CA TYR A 185 -10.82 -1.04 16.37
C TYR A 185 -10.04 -0.63 17.60
N ALA A 186 -8.89 -1.24 17.79
CA ALA A 186 -7.90 -0.76 18.74
C ALA A 186 -7.35 0.60 18.27
N VAL A 187 -7.24 1.53 19.20
CA VAL A 187 -6.68 2.86 18.96
C VAL A 187 -5.55 3.14 19.92
N THR A 188 -4.63 3.99 19.51
CA THR A 188 -3.60 4.56 20.38
C THR A 188 -3.77 6.07 20.39
N LYS A 189 -3.70 6.68 21.58
CA LYS A 189 -3.76 8.12 21.75
C LYS A 189 -2.44 8.77 21.33
N THR A 190 -2.51 9.75 20.43
CA THR A 190 -1.38 10.64 20.10
C THR A 190 -1.50 11.93 20.92
N LYS A 191 -0.63 12.95 20.73
CA LYS A 191 -0.74 14.21 21.51
C LYS A 191 -2.11 14.88 21.39
N GLU A 192 -2.72 14.87 20.20
CA GLU A 192 -3.98 15.59 19.91
C GLU A 192 -5.02 14.74 19.17
N HIS A 193 -4.66 13.58 18.63
CA HIS A 193 -5.53 12.74 17.80
C HIS A 193 -5.57 11.29 18.30
N TRP A 194 -6.43 10.51 17.67
CA TRP A 194 -6.49 9.07 17.85
C TRP A 194 -6.12 8.39 16.55
N ARG A 195 -5.43 7.26 16.63
CA ARG A 195 -5.01 6.51 15.45
C ARG A 195 -5.34 5.04 15.64
N LEU A 196 -5.81 4.38 14.57
CA LEU A 196 -5.98 2.94 14.58
C LEU A 196 -4.62 2.27 14.77
N GLY A 197 -4.54 1.22 15.58
CA GLY A 197 -3.27 0.52 15.78
C GLY A 197 -3.43 -0.75 16.58
N ASN A 198 -2.70 -1.79 16.17
CA ASN A 198 -2.52 -3.02 16.93
C ASN A 198 -1.04 -3.17 17.32
N ASN A 199 -0.68 -4.25 18.03
CA ASN A 199 0.69 -4.44 18.53
C ASN A 199 1.78 -4.40 17.44
N ASP A 200 1.43 -4.67 16.18
CA ASP A 200 2.40 -4.88 15.09
C ASP A 200 2.29 -3.85 13.95
N GLN A 201 1.22 -3.04 13.91
CA GLN A 201 0.92 -2.15 12.79
C GLN A 201 0.17 -0.87 13.22
N GLN A 202 0.52 0.24 12.59
CA GLN A 202 -0.15 1.54 12.74
C GLN A 202 -1.08 1.80 11.54
N GLY A 203 -2.32 2.20 11.81
CA GLY A 203 -3.37 2.47 10.82
C GLY A 203 -3.64 3.95 10.61
N PRO A 204 -4.70 4.36 9.91
CA PRO A 204 -5.03 5.78 9.68
C PRO A 204 -5.53 6.49 10.97
N TYR A 205 -5.53 7.83 10.95
CA TYR A 205 -6.11 8.63 12.02
C TYR A 205 -7.62 8.52 12.07
N VAL A 206 -8.16 8.69 13.26
CA VAL A 206 -9.59 8.75 13.54
C VAL A 206 -9.89 9.95 14.44
N GLY A 207 -11.01 10.61 14.14
CA GLY A 207 -11.50 11.75 14.89
C GLY A 207 -12.99 11.64 15.11
N ARG A 208 -13.54 12.49 15.97
CA ARG A 208 -14.99 12.61 16.13
C ARG A 208 -15.50 13.74 15.26
N HIS A 209 -16.48 13.44 14.42
CA HIS A 209 -17.19 14.47 13.66
C HIS A 209 -18.14 15.27 14.57
N SER A 210 -18.74 16.36 14.08
CA SER A 210 -19.60 17.26 14.85
C SER A 210 -20.84 16.61 15.47
N ASN A 211 -21.25 15.45 14.95
CA ASN A 211 -22.34 14.62 15.47
C ASN A 211 -21.88 13.61 16.55
N GLY A 212 -20.61 13.67 16.96
CA GLY A 212 -20.02 12.80 17.98
C GLY A 212 -19.67 11.38 17.51
N GLN A 213 -19.78 11.07 16.23
CA GLN A 213 -19.40 9.77 15.67
C GLN A 213 -17.92 9.73 15.31
N TRP A 214 -17.27 8.59 15.56
CA TRP A 214 -15.91 8.35 15.09
C TRP A 214 -15.88 8.17 13.58
N VAL A 215 -14.97 8.88 12.92
CA VAL A 215 -14.72 8.88 11.47
C VAL A 215 -13.21 8.83 11.21
N LEU A 216 -12.81 8.41 10.01
CA LEU A 216 -11.43 8.55 9.58
C LEU A 216 -11.08 10.04 9.46
N ASP A 217 -9.96 10.43 10.06
CA ASP A 217 -9.41 11.77 9.95
C ASP A 217 -8.40 11.78 8.78
N LEU A 218 -8.84 12.37 7.66
CA LEU A 218 -8.04 12.48 6.43
C LEU A 218 -7.34 13.84 6.33
N SER A 219 -7.29 14.62 7.42
CA SER A 219 -6.58 15.89 7.44
C SER A 219 -5.06 15.66 7.34
N LEU A 220 -4.58 15.55 6.10
CA LEU A 220 -3.17 15.44 5.77
C LEU A 220 -2.44 16.69 6.29
N HIS A 221 -1.55 16.51 7.27
CA HIS A 221 -0.56 17.51 7.63
C HIS A 221 0.41 17.65 6.45
N LYS A 222 0.22 18.67 5.60
CA LYS A 222 1.12 18.95 4.47
C LYS A 222 2.43 19.53 5.03
N PRO A 223 3.56 18.81 4.99
CA PRO A 223 4.82 19.32 5.52
C PRO A 223 5.31 20.55 4.75
N ARG A 224 5.87 21.51 5.49
CA ARG A 224 6.59 22.68 4.92
C ARG A 224 8.09 22.44 4.74
N PHE A 225 8.65 21.45 5.44
CA PHE A 225 10.06 21.06 5.37
C PHE A 225 10.09 19.60 4.96
N GLY A 226 11.00 19.19 4.08
CA GLY A 226 10.98 17.88 3.44
C GLY A 226 10.85 16.76 4.45
N GLN A 227 9.76 15.99 4.39
CA GLN A 227 9.61 14.80 5.22
C GLN A 227 10.50 13.71 4.63
N ALA A 228 11.25 13.00 5.46
CA ALA A 228 11.73 11.67 5.10
C ALA A 228 10.55 10.70 5.20
N TRP A 229 10.36 9.82 4.22
CA TRP A 229 9.52 8.64 4.40
C TRP A 229 10.41 7.43 4.52
N THR A 230 9.95 6.44 5.28
CA THR A 230 10.73 5.23 5.50
C THR A 230 10.30 4.16 4.50
N ARG A 231 11.19 3.83 3.56
CA ARG A 231 10.93 2.84 2.51
C ARG A 231 12.08 1.85 2.25
N GLN A 232 12.95 1.59 3.22
CA GLN A 232 13.80 0.40 3.12
C GLN A 232 13.00 -0.87 3.42
N LYS A 233 12.57 -1.56 2.35
CA LYS A 233 11.84 -2.82 2.43
C LYS A 233 12.76 -3.99 2.14
N THR A 234 12.71 -5.01 3.00
CA THR A 234 13.49 -6.25 2.81
C THR A 234 12.70 -7.27 1.99
N GLN A 235 13.37 -8.25 1.41
CA GLN A 235 12.72 -9.29 0.59
C GLN A 235 11.64 -10.09 1.37
N ARG A 236 11.75 -10.20 2.70
CA ARG A 236 10.70 -10.81 3.55
C ARG A 236 9.43 -9.97 3.64
N ALA A 237 9.53 -8.64 3.48
CA ALA A 237 8.38 -7.73 3.45
C ALA A 237 7.54 -7.90 2.18
N GLN A 238 8.14 -8.28 1.04
CA GLN A 238 7.42 -8.45 -0.24
C GLN A 238 6.18 -9.34 -0.14
N ARG A 239 6.26 -10.48 0.58
CA ARG A 239 5.12 -11.41 0.73
C ARG A 239 4.01 -10.90 1.65
N ARG A 240 4.28 -9.89 2.48
CA ARG A 240 3.34 -9.33 3.46
C ARG A 240 2.79 -7.96 3.04
N GLU A 241 3.41 -7.32 2.05
CA GLU A 241 3.16 -5.91 1.75
C GLU A 241 2.66 -5.64 0.33
N ILE A 242 2.65 -6.64 -0.55
CA ILE A 242 2.21 -6.49 -1.95
C ILE A 242 1.30 -7.65 -2.35
N ASN A 243 0.17 -7.32 -2.97
CA ASN A 243 -0.63 -8.27 -3.72
C ASN A 243 -0.21 -8.20 -5.20
N ILE A 244 0.49 -9.22 -5.71
CA ILE A 244 1.03 -9.18 -7.08
C ILE A 244 -0.04 -9.61 -8.06
N GLU A 245 -0.35 -8.73 -9.02
CA GLU A 245 -1.31 -8.99 -10.10
C GLU A 245 -0.61 -9.62 -11.31
N ALA A 246 0.50 -9.02 -11.76
CA ALA A 246 1.20 -9.45 -12.96
C ALA A 246 2.71 -9.15 -12.89
N ARG A 247 3.51 -9.98 -13.56
CA ARG A 247 4.98 -9.83 -13.63
C ARG A 247 5.43 -9.84 -15.08
N GLY A 248 6.24 -8.85 -15.45
CA GLY A 248 6.72 -8.62 -16.80
C GLY A 248 5.68 -7.96 -17.70
N ILE A 249 6.17 -7.21 -18.70
CA ILE A 249 5.31 -6.33 -19.49
C ILE A 249 4.23 -7.08 -20.27
N ARG A 250 4.51 -8.32 -20.72
CA ARG A 250 3.53 -9.16 -21.42
C ARG A 250 2.39 -9.62 -20.52
N ALA A 251 2.68 -10.04 -19.29
CA ALA A 251 1.63 -10.44 -18.35
C ALA A 251 0.84 -9.22 -17.88
N ILE A 252 1.50 -8.08 -17.67
CA ILE A 252 0.83 -6.81 -17.35
C ILE A 252 -0.11 -6.43 -18.49
N ALA A 253 0.33 -6.52 -19.75
CA ALA A 253 -0.51 -6.23 -20.92
C ALA A 253 -1.71 -7.18 -21.05
N ALA A 254 -1.54 -8.46 -20.66
CA ALA A 254 -2.62 -9.45 -20.68
C ALA A 254 -3.70 -9.16 -19.62
N VAL A 255 -3.32 -8.59 -18.47
CA VAL A 255 -4.25 -8.16 -17.42
C VAL A 255 -4.86 -6.79 -17.74
N SER A 256 -4.03 -5.85 -18.20
CA SER A 256 -4.42 -4.49 -18.60
C SER A 256 -3.45 -3.93 -19.63
N SER A 257 -3.91 -3.86 -20.89
CA SER A 257 -3.14 -3.24 -21.98
C SER A 257 -2.81 -1.78 -21.71
N TRP A 258 -3.72 -1.05 -21.04
CA TRP A 258 -3.51 0.32 -20.61
C TRP A 258 -2.36 0.45 -19.59
N LYS A 259 -2.30 -0.43 -18.57
CA LYS A 259 -1.18 -0.42 -17.60
C LYS A 259 0.16 -0.62 -18.33
N ALA A 260 0.21 -1.53 -19.30
CA ALA A 260 1.42 -1.74 -20.11
C ALA A 260 1.79 -0.51 -20.95
N GLN A 261 0.82 0.15 -21.59
CA GLN A 261 1.03 1.39 -22.33
C GLN A 261 1.54 2.52 -21.43
N ALA A 262 0.95 2.67 -20.23
CA ALA A 262 1.37 3.68 -19.26
C ALA A 262 2.82 3.48 -18.79
N ILE A 263 3.27 2.23 -18.66
CA ILE A 263 4.66 1.90 -18.34
C ILE A 263 5.59 2.26 -19.50
N ASP A 264 5.22 1.91 -20.73
CA ASP A 264 6.02 2.22 -21.92
C ASP A 264 6.17 3.74 -22.11
N GLU A 265 5.07 4.49 -21.96
CA GLU A 265 5.10 5.96 -21.98
C GLU A 265 5.99 6.53 -20.88
N ALA A 266 5.91 6.00 -19.66
CA ALA A 266 6.75 6.43 -18.55
C ALA A 266 8.24 6.20 -18.82
N LEU A 267 8.60 5.04 -19.38
CA LEU A 267 9.98 4.71 -19.77
C LEU A 267 10.47 5.66 -20.88
N ASN A 268 9.63 5.95 -21.87
CA ASN A 268 9.94 6.87 -22.96
C ASN A 268 10.18 8.30 -22.44
N VAL A 269 9.29 8.82 -21.57
CA VAL A 269 9.43 10.16 -20.98
C VAL A 269 10.62 10.22 -20.02
N ALA A 270 10.86 9.18 -19.21
CA ALA A 270 12.02 9.11 -18.33
C ALA A 270 13.34 9.12 -19.14
N THR A 271 13.40 8.36 -20.23
CA THR A 271 14.54 8.34 -21.15
C THR A 271 14.74 9.69 -21.82
N TYR A 272 13.67 10.34 -22.28
CA TYR A 272 13.71 11.69 -22.84
C TYR A 272 14.33 12.69 -21.85
N TYR A 273 13.87 12.69 -20.60
CA TYR A 273 14.44 13.57 -19.57
C TYR A 273 15.90 13.25 -19.29
N ALA A 274 16.27 11.98 -19.10
CA ALA A 274 17.64 11.59 -18.81
C ALA A 274 18.61 11.95 -19.95
N VAL A 275 18.22 11.73 -21.21
CA VAL A 275 19.04 12.04 -22.39
C VAL A 275 19.26 13.54 -22.53
N ASN A 276 18.19 14.34 -22.44
CA ASN A 276 18.31 15.79 -22.51
C ASN A 276 19.10 16.35 -21.34
N CYS A 277 18.88 15.83 -20.13
CA CYS A 277 19.64 16.21 -18.95
C CYS A 277 21.14 15.95 -19.16
N LYS A 278 21.50 14.77 -19.71
CA LYS A 278 22.90 14.44 -20.01
C LYS A 278 23.53 15.42 -21.00
N ARG A 279 22.82 15.75 -22.08
CA ARG A 279 23.29 16.71 -23.10
C ARG A 279 23.49 18.09 -22.52
N ASN A 280 22.50 18.59 -21.78
CA ASN A 280 22.56 19.90 -21.13
C ASN A 280 23.70 19.99 -20.12
N ILE A 281 23.91 18.94 -19.30
CA ILE A 281 25.04 18.89 -18.36
C ILE A 281 26.37 18.83 -19.09
N ARG A 282 26.51 18.04 -20.16
CA ARG A 282 27.76 17.99 -20.95
C ARG A 282 28.09 19.33 -21.58
N HIS A 283 27.09 20.02 -22.11
CA HIS A 283 27.27 21.37 -22.65
C HIS A 283 27.69 22.34 -21.53
N PHE A 284 27.00 22.32 -20.40
CA PHE A 284 27.35 23.12 -19.22
C PHE A 284 28.76 22.81 -18.71
N ALA A 285 29.20 21.56 -18.70
CA ALA A 285 30.53 21.15 -18.22
C ALA A 285 31.69 21.77 -19.03
N GLN A 286 31.45 22.15 -20.30
CA GLN A 286 32.47 22.79 -21.14
C GLN A 286 32.70 24.27 -20.78
N LEU A 287 31.65 24.94 -20.31
CA LEU A 287 31.65 26.40 -20.10
C LEU A 287 31.57 26.79 -18.62
N ILE A 288 30.91 25.97 -17.80
CA ILE A 288 30.58 26.16 -16.38
C ILE A 288 30.08 27.58 -16.14
N THR A 289 29.06 27.97 -16.91
CA THR A 289 28.48 29.32 -16.91
C THR A 289 27.37 29.42 -15.86
N PRO A 290 27.59 30.08 -14.71
CA PRO A 290 26.64 30.10 -13.59
C PRO A 290 25.30 30.74 -13.96
N ASP A 291 25.33 31.72 -14.87
CA ASP A 291 24.13 32.44 -15.35
C ASP A 291 23.33 31.67 -16.41
N SER A 292 23.79 30.50 -16.85
CA SER A 292 23.01 29.63 -17.74
C SER A 292 21.82 29.01 -17.01
N ARG A 293 20.81 28.52 -17.74
CA ARG A 293 19.66 27.81 -17.15
C ARG A 293 20.10 26.65 -16.25
N VAL A 294 21.07 25.85 -16.71
CA VAL A 294 21.66 24.74 -15.95
C VAL A 294 22.40 25.27 -14.72
N GLY A 295 23.23 26.29 -14.90
CA GLY A 295 23.99 26.93 -13.82
C GLY A 295 23.10 27.43 -12.71
N LEU A 296 22.08 28.24 -13.03
CA LEU A 296 21.12 28.79 -12.09
C LEU A 296 20.37 27.69 -11.33
N PHE A 297 19.90 26.66 -12.03
CA PHE A 297 19.19 25.55 -11.40
C PHE A 297 20.09 24.76 -10.44
N LEU A 298 21.32 24.41 -10.84
CA LEU A 298 22.22 23.64 -9.99
C LEU A 298 22.73 24.48 -8.80
N CYS A 299 23.00 25.76 -9.02
CA CYS A 299 23.39 26.69 -7.96
C CYS A 299 22.29 26.87 -6.91
N ASP A 300 21.03 26.98 -7.34
CA ASP A 300 19.86 26.98 -6.47
C ASP A 300 19.73 25.66 -5.69
N LEU A 301 19.74 24.53 -6.40
CA LEU A 301 19.59 23.19 -5.80
C LEU A 301 20.67 22.91 -4.73
N PHE A 302 21.93 23.28 -5.00
CA PHE A 302 23.05 23.01 -4.10
C PHE A 302 23.36 24.17 -3.14
N GLY A 303 22.66 25.30 -3.23
CA GLY A 303 22.93 26.48 -2.42
C GLY A 303 24.38 26.96 -2.57
N THR A 304 24.82 27.19 -3.81
CA THR A 304 26.15 27.71 -4.15
C THR A 304 26.04 28.79 -5.23
N ILE A 305 27.08 29.58 -5.43
CA ILE A 305 27.13 30.59 -6.48
C ILE A 305 27.76 30.00 -7.76
N ASN A 306 28.70 29.06 -7.63
CA ASN A 306 29.41 28.41 -8.72
C ASN A 306 29.63 26.91 -8.41
N LEU A 307 29.92 26.13 -9.45
CA LEU A 307 30.31 24.72 -9.34
C LEU A 307 31.74 24.49 -9.83
N ALA A 308 32.46 23.61 -9.15
CA ALA A 308 33.75 23.12 -9.62
C ALA A 308 33.57 21.99 -10.67
N PRO A 309 34.53 21.79 -11.59
CA PRO A 309 34.46 20.71 -12.58
C PRO A 309 34.23 19.32 -11.98
N ASP A 310 34.83 19.03 -10.83
CA ASP A 310 34.66 17.74 -10.15
C ASP A 310 33.25 17.56 -9.57
N GLN A 311 32.59 18.65 -9.16
CA GLN A 311 31.20 18.61 -8.71
C GLN A 311 30.25 18.34 -9.88
N VAL A 312 30.51 18.95 -11.04
CA VAL A 312 29.75 18.66 -12.28
C VAL A 312 29.94 17.21 -12.71
N ARG A 313 31.17 16.68 -12.62
CA ARG A 313 31.48 15.28 -12.96
C ARG A 313 30.71 14.26 -12.09
N LYS A 314 30.47 14.57 -10.81
CA LYS A 314 29.61 13.74 -9.94
C LYS A 314 28.19 13.63 -10.50
N ILE A 315 27.63 14.75 -10.94
CA ILE A 315 26.29 14.82 -11.55
C ILE A 315 26.27 14.04 -12.87
N GLU A 316 27.29 14.21 -13.72
CA GLU A 316 27.41 13.47 -14.98
C GLU A 316 27.45 11.96 -14.78
N THR A 317 28.25 11.48 -13.80
CA THR A 317 28.38 10.05 -13.48
C THR A 317 27.06 9.48 -12.99
N LEU A 318 26.32 10.26 -12.21
CA LEU A 318 25.00 9.86 -11.76
C LEU A 318 24.04 9.71 -12.95
N ILE A 319 23.99 10.69 -13.85
CA ILE A 319 23.10 10.65 -15.01
C ILE A 319 23.44 9.49 -15.94
N ASP A 320 24.74 9.22 -16.16
CA ASP A 320 25.19 8.07 -16.94
C ASP A 320 24.65 6.76 -16.35
N GLY A 321 24.73 6.57 -15.04
CA GLY A 321 24.20 5.35 -14.41
C GLY A 321 22.67 5.23 -14.48
N ILE A 322 21.92 6.35 -14.50
CA ILE A 322 20.46 6.28 -14.74
C ILE A 322 20.15 5.97 -16.21
N LEU A 323 20.91 6.53 -17.16
CA LEU A 323 20.78 6.17 -18.58
C LEU A 323 21.10 4.69 -18.83
N ASP A 324 22.11 4.15 -18.14
CA ASP A 324 22.42 2.71 -18.17
C ASP A 324 21.22 1.88 -17.71
N GLU A 325 20.54 2.25 -16.61
CA GLU A 325 19.35 1.54 -16.14
C GLU A 325 18.16 1.66 -17.09
N LEU A 326 17.90 2.87 -17.61
CA LEU A 326 16.79 3.11 -18.55
C LEU A 326 17.00 2.43 -19.90
N SER A 327 18.26 2.15 -20.26
CA SER A 327 18.62 1.45 -21.49
C SER A 327 18.89 -0.04 -21.28
N ASP A 328 18.77 -0.55 -20.05
CA ASP A 328 19.08 -1.93 -19.69
C ASP A 328 18.08 -2.89 -20.35
N PRO A 329 18.51 -3.79 -21.26
CA PRO A 329 17.62 -4.74 -21.92
C PRO A 329 16.87 -5.66 -20.95
N THR A 330 17.40 -5.87 -19.75
CA THR A 330 16.72 -6.64 -18.71
C THR A 330 15.53 -5.91 -18.10
N LEU A 331 15.47 -4.58 -18.22
CA LEU A 331 14.34 -3.75 -17.80
C LEU A 331 13.35 -3.54 -18.95
N ILE A 332 13.83 -3.11 -20.11
CA ILE A 332 12.99 -2.66 -21.24
C ILE A 332 12.67 -3.76 -22.26
N GLY A 333 13.35 -4.92 -22.17
CA GLY A 333 13.15 -6.01 -23.10
C GLY A 333 11.71 -6.59 -23.03
N PRO A 334 11.19 -7.13 -24.13
CA PRO A 334 9.82 -7.65 -24.18
C PRO A 334 9.61 -8.90 -23.30
N ASP A 335 10.69 -9.56 -22.89
CA ASP A 335 10.72 -10.70 -21.97
C ASP A 335 11.17 -10.31 -20.55
N SER A 336 11.34 -9.00 -20.29
CA SER A 336 11.68 -8.47 -18.97
C SER A 336 10.64 -8.87 -17.93
N MET A 337 11.13 -9.40 -16.81
CA MET A 337 10.33 -9.71 -15.62
C MET A 337 10.55 -8.69 -14.49
N ARG A 338 11.35 -7.64 -14.74
CA ARG A 338 11.71 -6.63 -13.74
C ARG A 338 10.52 -5.76 -13.35
N LEU A 339 9.59 -5.52 -14.26
CA LEU A 339 8.39 -4.72 -13.99
C LEU A 339 7.31 -5.60 -13.38
N VAL A 340 6.79 -5.23 -12.21
CA VAL A 340 5.73 -5.95 -11.51
C VAL A 340 4.59 -5.00 -11.21
N SER A 341 3.37 -5.36 -11.59
CA SER A 341 2.17 -4.62 -11.20
C SER A 341 1.46 -5.34 -10.05
N GLY A 342 0.93 -4.56 -9.11
CA GLY A 342 0.13 -5.07 -8.01
C GLY A 342 -0.43 -3.98 -7.11
N GLU A 343 -1.02 -4.37 -5.99
CA GLU A 343 -1.55 -3.45 -4.99
C GLU A 343 -0.60 -3.35 -3.79
N SER A 344 -0.37 -2.13 -3.30
CA SER A 344 0.28 -1.96 -2.00
C SER A 344 -0.70 -2.34 -0.90
N LEU A 345 -0.30 -3.29 -0.05
CA LEU A 345 -1.07 -3.62 1.14
C LEU A 345 -0.84 -2.57 2.23
N MET A 346 0.27 -1.84 2.26
CA MET A 346 0.60 -0.93 3.36
C MET A 346 -0.11 0.42 3.23
N ASP A 347 0.16 1.16 2.16
CA ASP A 347 -0.48 2.45 1.89
C ASP A 347 -0.93 2.54 0.42
N PRO A 348 -2.01 1.84 0.05
CA PRO A 348 -2.53 1.88 -1.31
C PRO A 348 -3.00 3.27 -1.77
N MET A 349 -3.13 4.25 -0.86
CA MET A 349 -3.51 5.61 -1.24
C MET A 349 -2.32 6.50 -1.60
N ASN A 350 -1.12 6.20 -1.12
CA ASN A 350 0.07 7.05 -1.31
C ASN A 350 1.31 6.30 -1.86
N ASP A 351 1.27 4.98 -1.97
CA ASP A 351 2.37 4.21 -2.57
C ASP A 351 2.23 4.19 -4.10
N TYR A 352 3.20 4.79 -4.78
CA TYR A 352 3.30 4.83 -6.25
C TYR A 352 4.08 3.63 -6.78
N ALA A 353 5.29 3.44 -6.26
CA ALA A 353 6.15 2.33 -6.61
C ALA A 353 7.06 1.99 -5.43
N MET A 354 7.80 0.89 -5.57
CA MET A 354 8.94 0.59 -4.71
C MET A 354 9.93 -0.32 -5.43
N VAL A 355 11.16 -0.33 -4.93
CA VAL A 355 12.16 -1.35 -5.22
C VAL A 355 12.67 -2.00 -3.94
N LEU A 356 13.23 -3.20 -4.08
CA LEU A 356 13.89 -3.89 -2.99
C LEU A 356 15.39 -3.86 -3.27
N ILE A 357 16.15 -3.14 -2.44
CA ILE A 357 17.59 -2.86 -2.69
C ILE A 357 18.41 -4.16 -2.80
N ASP A 358 18.02 -5.20 -2.06
CA ASP A 358 18.69 -6.52 -2.06
C ASP A 358 18.01 -7.55 -2.97
N ASP A 359 17.06 -7.14 -3.83
CA ASP A 359 16.48 -8.05 -4.82
C ASP A 359 17.47 -8.31 -5.95
N SER A 360 17.96 -9.54 -6.04
CA SER A 360 18.87 -9.99 -7.10
C SER A 360 18.26 -9.85 -8.49
N GLU A 361 16.93 -9.89 -8.60
CA GLU A 361 16.21 -9.70 -9.87
C GLU A 361 15.91 -8.23 -10.15
N ARG A 362 16.27 -7.31 -9.24
CA ARG A 362 16.20 -5.84 -9.42
C ARG A 362 14.83 -5.37 -9.93
N LYS A 363 13.76 -5.90 -9.32
CA LYS A 363 12.39 -5.58 -9.74
C LYS A 363 11.96 -4.19 -9.30
N VAL A 364 11.10 -3.60 -10.12
CA VAL A 364 10.36 -2.38 -9.86
C VAL A 364 8.89 -2.74 -9.71
N PHE A 365 8.35 -2.53 -8.51
CA PHE A 365 6.95 -2.79 -8.19
C PHE A 365 6.16 -1.51 -8.41
N LEU A 366 5.13 -1.57 -9.24
CA LEU A 366 4.29 -0.45 -9.64
C LEU A 366 2.88 -0.67 -9.08
N PHE A 367 2.40 0.32 -8.32
CA PHE A 367 1.11 0.28 -7.64
C PHE A 367 0.07 1.16 -8.33
N GLU A 368 -1.18 1.09 -7.87
CA GLU A 368 -2.29 1.85 -8.43
C GLU A 368 -2.01 3.36 -8.55
N ARG A 369 -1.30 3.99 -7.61
CA ARG A 369 -0.96 5.42 -7.72
C ARG A 369 0.06 5.75 -8.79
N PHE A 370 0.89 4.80 -9.21
CA PHE A 370 1.71 5.00 -10.41
C PHE A 370 0.81 5.14 -11.65
N PHE A 371 -0.22 4.30 -11.76
CA PHE A 371 -1.12 4.30 -12.91
C PHE A 371 -2.14 5.46 -12.87
N ASP A 372 -2.65 5.79 -11.69
CA ASP A 372 -3.54 6.92 -11.42
C ASP A 372 -2.94 7.90 -10.36
N PRO A 373 -2.00 8.76 -10.77
CA PRO A 373 -1.40 9.77 -9.90
C PRO A 373 -2.45 10.74 -9.36
N ASN A 374 -2.47 10.95 -8.04
CA ASN A 374 -3.43 11.85 -7.40
C ASN A 374 -3.06 13.33 -7.59
N LEU A 375 -3.21 13.84 -8.81
CA LEU A 375 -2.79 15.18 -9.23
C LEU A 375 -3.95 16.06 -9.72
N ALA A 376 -5.18 15.73 -9.31
CA ALA A 376 -6.39 16.46 -9.70
C ALA A 376 -6.35 17.96 -9.32
N GLU A 377 -5.59 18.34 -8.27
CA GLU A 377 -5.40 19.75 -7.90
C GLU A 377 -4.73 20.60 -9.01
N TYR A 378 -4.05 19.96 -9.96
CA TYR A 378 -3.33 20.61 -11.06
C TYR A 378 -4.13 20.72 -12.37
N ALA A 379 -5.19 19.92 -12.53
CA ALA A 379 -5.86 19.68 -13.83
C ALA A 379 -6.30 20.97 -14.55
N ASN A 380 -6.72 21.99 -13.79
CA ASN A 380 -7.27 23.22 -14.35
C ASN A 380 -6.38 24.45 -14.14
N ILE A 381 -5.22 24.32 -13.50
CA ILE A 381 -4.39 25.48 -13.09
C ILE A 381 -3.10 25.66 -13.89
N LEU A 382 -2.91 24.90 -14.98
CA LEU A 382 -1.72 25.06 -15.83
C LEU A 382 -1.91 26.13 -16.92
N ASN A 383 -0.81 26.75 -17.34
CA ASN A 383 -0.75 27.77 -18.39
C ASN A 383 -0.45 27.21 -19.81
N ALA A 384 -0.07 25.93 -19.92
CA ALA A 384 0.23 25.27 -21.18
C ALA A 384 -0.18 23.79 -21.14
N PRO A 385 -0.43 23.16 -22.30
CA PRO A 385 -0.62 21.71 -22.38
C PRO A 385 0.59 20.98 -21.81
N PHE A 386 0.36 20.11 -20.83
CA PHE A 386 1.40 19.33 -20.18
C PHE A 386 0.81 17.99 -19.75
N ASP A 387 1.46 16.90 -20.13
CA ASP A 387 1.05 15.58 -19.69
C ASP A 387 1.54 15.31 -18.26
N ILE A 388 0.72 15.74 -17.30
CA ILE A 388 0.99 15.63 -15.87
C ILE A 388 1.18 14.16 -15.47
N PHE A 389 0.41 13.25 -16.06
CA PHE A 389 0.44 11.85 -15.67
C PHE A 389 1.66 11.11 -16.23
N ALA A 390 2.03 11.37 -17.49
CA ALA A 390 3.26 10.83 -18.06
C ALA A 390 4.48 11.36 -17.31
N HIS A 391 4.50 12.65 -16.96
CA HIS A 391 5.54 13.24 -16.11
C HIS A 391 5.63 12.54 -14.75
N ALA A 392 4.51 12.40 -14.03
CA ALA A 392 4.50 11.79 -12.70
C ALA A 392 4.99 10.34 -12.72
N ARG A 393 4.58 9.55 -13.72
CA ARG A 393 5.06 8.18 -13.92
C ARG A 393 6.55 8.13 -14.23
N ALA A 394 7.03 8.99 -15.14
CA ALA A 394 8.44 9.06 -15.48
C ALA A 394 9.31 9.46 -14.27
N SER A 395 8.89 10.48 -13.51
CA SER A 395 9.55 10.88 -12.26
C SER A 395 9.59 9.72 -11.27
N THR A 396 8.50 8.98 -11.12
CA THR A 396 8.45 7.78 -10.26
C THR A 396 9.46 6.72 -10.71
N LEU A 397 9.54 6.41 -12.00
CA LEU A 397 10.52 5.44 -12.50
C LEU A 397 11.95 5.90 -12.26
N ILE A 398 12.28 7.16 -12.56
CA ILE A 398 13.61 7.72 -12.30
C ILE A 398 13.96 7.58 -10.81
N HIS A 399 13.03 7.94 -9.93
CA HIS A 399 13.19 7.81 -8.48
C HIS A 399 13.55 6.38 -8.07
N GLU A 400 12.74 5.41 -8.45
CA GLU A 400 12.97 4.00 -8.11
C GLU A 400 14.27 3.43 -8.71
N LEU A 401 14.63 3.84 -9.93
CA LEU A 401 15.88 3.42 -10.55
C LEU A 401 17.11 4.01 -9.84
N THR A 402 17.02 5.20 -9.24
CA THR A 402 18.11 5.75 -8.43
C THR A 402 18.39 4.89 -7.20
N HIS A 403 17.35 4.33 -6.56
CA HIS A 403 17.51 3.38 -5.46
C HIS A 403 18.25 2.12 -5.93
N LEU A 404 17.86 1.55 -7.07
CA LEU A 404 18.48 0.33 -7.60
C LEU A 404 19.94 0.52 -8.04
N ARG A 405 20.27 1.68 -8.62
CA ARG A 405 21.62 1.93 -9.18
C ARG A 405 22.59 2.47 -8.15
N PHE A 406 22.16 3.48 -7.40
CA PHE A 406 23.03 4.27 -6.53
C PHE A 406 22.76 4.04 -5.05
N LYS A 407 21.74 3.24 -4.71
CA LYS A 407 21.28 3.09 -3.32
C LYS A 407 21.02 4.45 -2.69
N THR A 408 20.38 5.34 -3.46
CA THR A 408 19.83 6.59 -2.91
C THR A 408 18.85 6.25 -1.79
N GLU A 409 18.53 7.22 -0.96
CA GLU A 409 17.56 7.08 0.12
C GLU A 409 16.51 8.19 0.02
N ASP A 410 15.37 7.99 0.67
CA ASP A 410 14.32 8.99 0.83
C ASP A 410 14.60 9.93 2.01
N ILE A 411 15.62 10.78 1.86
CA ILE A 411 16.02 11.75 2.88
C ILE A 411 14.96 12.86 2.98
N ALA A 412 14.45 13.34 1.86
CA ALA A 412 13.44 14.40 1.79
C ALA A 412 12.65 14.34 0.48
N TYR A 413 11.32 14.50 0.56
CA TYR A 413 10.49 14.69 -0.64
C TYR A 413 10.41 16.16 -1.05
N LEU A 414 10.85 16.42 -2.28
CA LEU A 414 10.66 17.64 -3.07
C LEU A 414 9.38 17.57 -3.92
N ARG A 415 8.71 16.41 -3.95
CA ARG A 415 7.54 16.11 -4.78
C ARG A 415 7.86 16.29 -6.27
N SER A 416 8.94 15.62 -6.71
CA SER A 416 9.44 15.67 -8.10
C SER A 416 8.44 15.19 -9.17
N MET A 417 7.32 14.58 -8.77
CA MET A 417 6.20 14.18 -9.64
C MET A 417 5.17 15.29 -9.90
N GLU A 418 5.20 16.41 -9.14
CA GLU A 418 4.31 17.55 -9.38
C GLU A 418 4.72 18.31 -10.65
N PRO A 419 3.79 18.95 -11.37
CA PRO A 419 4.11 19.74 -12.57
C PRO A 419 5.17 20.80 -12.31
N PHE A 420 5.90 21.19 -13.37
CA PHE A 420 6.91 22.24 -13.24
C PHE A 420 6.30 23.57 -12.76
N ARG A 421 6.98 24.23 -11.82
CA ARG A 421 6.48 25.41 -11.10
C ARG A 421 6.09 26.59 -11.99
N ASP A 422 6.80 26.75 -13.11
CA ASP A 422 6.56 27.76 -14.14
C ASP A 422 5.32 27.48 -15.00
N LEU A 423 4.79 26.25 -14.97
CA LEU A 423 3.55 25.92 -15.66
C LEU A 423 2.30 26.30 -14.86
N ILE A 424 2.43 26.62 -13.57
CA ILE A 424 1.28 26.98 -12.74
C ILE A 424 0.84 28.42 -13.05
N ASP A 425 -0.38 28.55 -13.57
CA ASP A 425 -1.02 29.82 -13.88
C ASP A 425 -1.59 30.46 -12.61
N THR A 426 -0.82 31.36 -12.00
CA THR A 426 -1.22 32.06 -10.76
C THR A 426 -2.41 33.01 -10.95
N ALA A 427 -2.85 33.30 -12.18
CA ALA A 427 -4.06 34.07 -12.42
C ALA A 427 -5.34 33.27 -12.10
N LYS A 428 -5.24 31.93 -12.04
CA LYS A 428 -6.40 31.06 -11.79
C LYS A 428 -6.70 30.93 -10.29
N PRO A 429 -7.99 30.78 -9.90
CA PRO A 429 -8.37 30.64 -8.50
C PRO A 429 -7.64 29.50 -7.79
N GLY A 430 -7.06 29.79 -6.62
CA GLY A 430 -6.34 28.81 -5.79
C GLY A 430 -4.93 28.44 -6.28
N ALA A 431 -4.57 28.73 -7.54
CA ALA A 431 -3.29 28.35 -8.13
C ALA A 431 -2.08 29.01 -7.44
N GLN A 432 -2.23 30.25 -6.96
CA GLN A 432 -1.18 30.94 -6.19
C GLN A 432 -0.78 30.16 -4.93
N ALA A 433 -1.76 29.62 -4.20
CA ALA A 433 -1.48 28.85 -2.97
C ALA A 433 -0.79 27.51 -3.28
N VAL A 434 -1.18 26.86 -4.39
CA VAL A 434 -0.52 25.64 -4.88
C VAL A 434 0.93 25.93 -5.24
N LYS A 435 1.18 26.98 -6.03
CA LYS A 435 2.52 27.39 -6.44
C LYS A 435 3.40 27.74 -5.24
N THR A 436 2.93 28.59 -4.33
CA THR A 436 3.69 28.98 -3.13
C THR A 436 4.05 27.76 -2.28
N ARG A 437 3.10 26.82 -2.07
CA ARG A 437 3.38 25.57 -1.34
C ARG A 437 4.48 24.74 -2.02
N GLN A 438 4.43 24.62 -3.35
CA GLN A 438 5.40 23.85 -4.11
C GLN A 438 6.77 24.55 -4.14
N ASP A 439 6.80 25.88 -4.29
CA ASP A 439 8.00 26.71 -4.20
C ASP A 439 8.67 26.54 -2.83
N ASP A 440 7.91 26.71 -1.75
CA ASP A 440 8.42 26.57 -0.38
C ASP A 440 9.02 25.18 -0.16
N LEU A 441 8.32 24.13 -0.60
CA LEU A 441 8.81 22.76 -0.44
C LEU A 441 10.07 22.51 -1.26
N GLN A 442 10.06 22.82 -2.56
CA GLN A 442 11.19 22.52 -3.46
C GLN A 442 12.44 23.34 -3.14
N THR A 443 12.27 24.53 -2.54
CA THR A 443 13.41 25.38 -2.13
C THR A 443 13.89 25.09 -0.71
N THR A 444 13.07 24.51 0.18
CA THR A 444 13.42 24.31 1.61
C THR A 444 13.40 22.85 2.08
N ALA A 445 13.12 21.87 1.22
CA ALA A 445 13.05 20.46 1.62
C ALA A 445 14.39 19.90 2.11
N LEU A 446 15.45 20.09 1.31
CA LEU A 446 16.81 19.65 1.61
C LEU A 446 17.81 20.64 0.98
N SER A 447 17.93 21.82 1.58
CA SER A 447 18.75 22.91 1.04
C SER A 447 19.40 23.74 2.15
N THR A 448 20.21 24.72 1.76
CA THR A 448 20.75 25.72 2.69
C THR A 448 19.68 26.66 3.25
N LEU A 449 18.48 26.72 2.63
CA LEU A 449 17.33 27.49 3.12
C LEU A 449 16.51 26.70 4.14
N THR A 450 16.68 25.38 4.24
CA THR A 450 16.09 24.60 5.32
C THR A 450 16.67 25.09 6.65
N PRO A 451 15.86 25.47 7.66
CA PRO A 451 16.41 25.80 8.97
C PRO A 451 17.26 24.65 9.48
N ALA A 452 18.51 24.89 9.91
CA ALA A 452 19.44 23.80 10.23
C ALA A 452 18.89 22.79 11.24
N ARG A 453 18.09 23.25 12.21
CA ARG A 453 17.39 22.41 13.21
C ARG A 453 16.31 21.48 12.63
N MET A 454 15.92 21.68 11.38
CA MET A 454 14.89 20.90 10.66
C MET A 454 15.49 19.88 9.69
N LEU A 455 16.78 20.02 9.35
CA LEU A 455 17.48 19.02 8.55
C LEU A 455 17.59 17.69 9.32
N PHE A 456 17.50 16.59 8.58
CA PHE A 456 17.63 15.22 9.08
C PHE A 456 16.63 14.89 10.20
N LYS A 457 15.40 15.33 9.98
CA LYS A 457 14.25 15.04 10.82
C LYS A 457 13.17 14.34 10.03
N THR A 458 12.41 13.51 10.73
CA THR A 458 11.13 13.01 10.24
C THR A 458 10.02 13.63 11.05
N TRP A 459 8.87 13.79 10.43
CA TRP A 459 7.66 14.06 11.17
C TRP A 459 7.28 12.78 11.91
N ASP A 460 7.15 12.84 13.23
CA ASP A 460 6.49 11.80 13.98
C ASP A 460 5.03 12.20 14.20
N ASP A 461 4.18 11.48 13.50
CA ASP A 461 2.73 11.56 13.55
C ASP A 461 2.18 11.30 14.96
N ILE A 462 2.85 10.50 15.78
CA ILE A 462 2.37 10.17 17.14
C ILE A 462 2.65 11.33 18.11
N SER A 463 3.87 11.84 18.13
CA SER A 463 4.24 12.95 19.00
C SER A 463 3.82 14.31 18.44
N ASN A 464 3.28 14.36 17.21
CA ASN A 464 2.96 15.59 16.47
C ASN A 464 4.18 16.54 16.43
N THR A 465 5.38 15.98 16.35
CA THR A 465 6.62 16.74 16.40
C THR A 465 7.66 16.24 15.42
N TRP A 466 8.55 17.15 15.06
CA TRP A 466 9.70 16.84 14.24
C TRP A 466 10.80 16.19 15.08
N GLU A 467 11.02 14.90 14.84
CA GLU A 467 12.02 14.08 15.52
C GLU A 467 13.30 13.94 14.70
N ASP A 468 14.44 13.99 15.38
CA ASP A 468 15.73 13.62 14.79
C ASP A 468 15.68 12.16 14.32
N TYR A 469 16.43 11.83 13.26
CA TYR A 469 16.59 10.42 12.92
C TYR A 469 17.18 9.63 14.12
N GLY A 470 16.41 8.65 14.58
CA GLY A 470 16.67 7.89 15.80
C GLY A 470 17.43 6.59 15.55
N VAL A 471 17.94 5.98 16.62
CA VAL A 471 18.59 4.64 16.54
C VAL A 471 17.56 3.52 16.70
N PHE A 472 16.48 3.79 17.45
CA PHE A 472 15.37 2.86 17.68
C PHE A 472 14.13 3.21 16.83
N THR A 473 14.29 4.08 15.82
CA THR A 473 13.23 4.48 14.91
C THR A 473 13.42 3.80 13.56
N THR A 474 12.36 3.80 12.75
CA THR A 474 12.41 3.36 11.35
C THR A 474 13.41 4.16 10.51
N THR A 475 13.86 5.33 10.98
CA THR A 475 14.82 6.23 10.30
C THR A 475 16.29 5.99 10.65
N HIS A 476 16.64 4.93 11.39
CA HIS A 476 18.02 4.65 11.78
C HIS A 476 18.99 4.47 10.59
N TYR A 477 18.54 3.88 9.48
CA TYR A 477 19.37 3.73 8.29
C TYR A 477 19.68 5.09 7.64
N LEU A 478 18.70 6.02 7.59
CA LEU A 478 18.90 7.39 7.12
C LEU A 478 19.91 8.13 7.98
N LYS A 479 19.81 7.99 9.32
CA LYS A 479 20.80 8.52 10.25
C LYS A 479 22.20 8.04 9.89
N ARG A 480 22.38 6.72 9.74
CA ARG A 480 23.67 6.12 9.41
C ARG A 480 24.21 6.63 8.09
N LYS A 481 23.35 6.76 7.07
CA LYS A 481 23.72 7.27 5.74
C LYS A 481 24.23 8.70 5.82
N VAL A 482 23.46 9.59 6.45
CA VAL A 482 23.82 11.02 6.58
C VAL A 482 25.11 11.19 7.38
N LEU A 483 25.27 10.49 8.50
CA LEU A 483 26.51 10.54 9.29
C LEU A 483 27.71 10.01 8.49
N GLY A 484 27.52 8.92 7.73
CA GLY A 484 28.56 8.35 6.88
C GLY A 484 29.04 9.30 5.78
N ILE A 485 28.11 9.99 5.10
CA ILE A 485 28.46 10.94 4.02
C ILE A 485 29.15 12.18 4.60
N THR A 486 28.57 12.77 5.64
CA THR A 486 29.10 13.99 6.27
C THR A 486 30.39 13.74 7.06
N GLY A 487 30.65 12.50 7.49
CA GLY A 487 31.74 12.16 8.41
C GLY A 487 31.48 12.58 9.85
N ALA A 488 30.26 13.00 10.17
CA ALA A 488 29.87 13.49 11.48
C ALA A 488 29.58 12.35 12.47
N LYS A 489 29.76 12.63 13.77
CA LYS A 489 29.42 11.72 14.87
C LYS A 489 27.99 11.92 15.36
N THR A 490 27.43 13.11 15.16
CA THR A 490 26.07 13.47 15.60
C THR A 490 25.29 14.17 14.50
N LEU A 491 23.95 14.15 14.58
CA LEU A 491 23.11 14.87 13.60
C LEU A 491 23.31 16.39 13.67
N ASN A 492 23.61 16.95 14.85
CA ASN A 492 23.94 18.37 14.98
C ASN A 492 25.22 18.75 14.22
N GLU A 493 26.25 17.92 14.35
CA GLU A 493 27.48 18.09 13.56
C GLU A 493 27.21 17.87 12.06
N ALA A 494 26.40 16.88 11.69
CA ALA A 494 26.00 16.65 10.29
C ALA A 494 25.27 17.86 9.70
N ARG A 495 24.39 18.53 10.46
CA ARG A 495 23.70 19.77 10.06
C ARG A 495 24.71 20.89 9.82
N GLN A 496 25.69 21.05 10.70
CA GLN A 496 26.75 22.05 10.52
C GLN A 496 27.58 21.76 9.28
N VAL A 497 27.97 20.50 9.06
CA VAL A 497 28.72 20.09 7.85
C VAL A 497 27.89 20.34 6.59
N PHE A 498 26.62 19.95 6.58
CA PHE A 498 25.73 20.21 5.44
C PHE A 498 25.64 21.71 5.11
N MET A 499 25.55 22.58 6.12
CA MET A 499 25.47 24.03 5.91
C MET A 499 26.81 24.64 5.45
N SER A 500 27.94 24.17 5.98
CA SER A 500 29.24 24.82 5.79
C SER A 500 30.11 24.21 4.70
N ASN A 501 29.95 22.93 4.37
CA ASN A 501 30.78 22.21 3.41
C ASN A 501 29.98 21.88 2.15
N ILE A 502 30.30 22.58 1.05
CA ILE A 502 29.62 22.43 -0.23
C ILE A 502 29.73 21.02 -0.82
N ASP A 503 30.90 20.39 -0.78
CA ASP A 503 31.08 19.06 -1.37
C ASP A 503 30.27 18.00 -0.63
N LYS A 504 30.27 18.08 0.71
CA LYS A 504 29.45 17.18 1.55
C LYS A 504 27.96 17.44 1.37
N ARG A 505 27.55 18.70 1.20
CA ARG A 505 26.15 19.04 0.90
C ARG A 505 25.70 18.46 -0.43
N ILE A 506 26.49 18.63 -1.49
CA ILE A 506 26.23 18.03 -2.81
C ILE A 506 26.11 16.52 -2.67
N ASP A 507 27.02 15.85 -1.96
CA ASP A 507 26.97 14.40 -1.75
C ASP A 507 25.69 13.95 -1.01
N VAL A 508 25.23 14.71 0.00
CA VAL A 508 23.98 14.42 0.71
C VAL A 508 22.77 14.61 -0.21
N ILE A 509 22.71 15.71 -0.98
CA ILE A 509 21.61 15.99 -1.91
C ILE A 509 21.55 14.94 -3.03
N LEU A 510 22.68 14.56 -3.60
CA LEU A 510 22.75 13.51 -4.63
C LEU A 510 22.52 12.09 -4.08
N THR A 511 22.53 11.90 -2.75
CA THR A 511 22.07 10.66 -2.12
C THR A 511 20.55 10.62 -1.95
N ASN A 512 19.85 11.75 -2.07
CA ASN A 512 18.39 11.80 -1.97
C ASN A 512 17.74 11.46 -3.32
N ALA A 513 16.95 10.38 -3.38
CA ALA A 513 16.32 9.91 -4.62
C ALA A 513 15.45 10.99 -5.28
N ASP A 514 14.68 11.72 -4.47
CA ASP A 514 13.76 12.75 -4.98
C ASP A 514 14.50 14.00 -5.49
N SER A 515 15.64 14.37 -4.88
CA SER A 515 16.49 15.46 -5.38
C SER A 515 17.14 15.12 -6.72
N VAL A 516 17.59 13.88 -6.88
CA VAL A 516 18.15 13.38 -8.14
C VAL A 516 17.08 13.35 -9.24
N THR A 517 15.89 12.86 -8.91
CA THR A 517 14.74 12.84 -9.82
C THR A 517 14.36 14.26 -10.25
N TYR A 518 14.25 15.17 -9.29
CA TYR A 518 13.98 16.59 -9.52
C TYR A 518 15.02 17.23 -10.46
N LEU A 519 16.31 16.94 -10.26
CA LEU A 519 17.39 17.41 -11.14
C LEU A 519 17.22 16.89 -12.58
N ILE A 520 17.03 15.58 -12.75
CA ILE A 520 16.93 14.96 -14.07
C ILE A 520 15.72 15.50 -14.84
N THR A 521 14.57 15.62 -14.19
CA THR A 521 13.33 16.08 -14.85
C THR A 521 13.41 17.56 -15.21
N HIS A 522 13.95 18.43 -14.34
CA HIS A 522 14.02 19.87 -14.58
C HIS A 522 15.07 20.25 -15.62
N LEU A 523 16.23 19.59 -15.59
CA LEU A 523 17.25 19.82 -16.60
C LEU A 523 16.91 19.11 -17.91
N GLY A 524 16.16 18.00 -17.86
CA GLY A 524 15.80 17.20 -19.02
C GLY A 524 14.52 17.62 -19.77
N ARG A 525 13.68 18.47 -19.19
CA ARG A 525 12.39 18.85 -19.81
C ARG A 525 12.52 19.49 -21.20
N MET A 526 13.65 20.12 -21.49
CA MET A 526 13.98 20.70 -22.79
C MET A 526 15.48 20.61 -23.04
N LEU A 527 15.86 20.55 -24.32
CA LEU A 527 17.26 20.63 -24.74
C LEU A 527 17.69 22.10 -24.85
N ASP A 528 18.81 22.45 -24.25
CA ASP A 528 19.36 23.81 -24.31
C ASP A 528 19.96 24.10 -25.68
N VAL A 529 19.96 25.37 -26.07
CA VAL A 529 20.57 25.80 -27.33
C VAL A 529 22.07 25.51 -27.27
N GLY A 530 22.55 24.62 -28.15
CA GLY A 530 23.96 24.21 -28.23
C GLY A 530 24.29 22.87 -27.56
N ALA A 531 23.31 22.20 -26.94
CA ALA A 531 23.45 20.90 -26.28
C ALA A 531 23.16 19.69 -27.18
#